data_AF-A0A1M4YPH9-F1
#
_entry.id   AF-A0A1M4YPH9-F1
#
_cell.length_a   1.000
_cell.length_b   1.000
_cell.length_c   1.000
_cell.angle_alpha   90.00
_cell.angle_beta   90.00
_cell.angle_gamma   90.00
#
_symmetry.space_group_name_H-M   'P 1'
#
loop_
_entity.id
_entity.type
_entity.pdbx_description
1 polymer ?
#
loop_
_entity_poly.entity_id
_entity_poly.type
_entity_poly.pdbx_seq_one_letter_code
_entity_poly.pdbx_strand_id
1 'polypeptide(L)'
;MNIARITVTNSGSSPYKLEGRTAKNLYKGPSGELKDKIDKMYAEINRQNKSFADPKEHIRRKYFDKTYAHYRVLDGKYLSADRMNAYQNEMDVLDGGNPIFYSVEDYKYYGNEVPRIHGEIESYRSRIHDRLNMDFQVSKLFKENGIYIPNDVPLIFRSDLYTQRISVLGNIDDALKQDIENILNQDQNSFVLSLHMVQSSSGISLSQQYDPEKSRLWNLADKIFKYTGLDMRDLEARDGSFFTKDGEDILVKISEGVKEATKGNTKKEQRDVLGLLGLDIKYFSKKGILKENDFIDIGFQNGHLMDMHQKYKYGVGQNDWIHDMAREKGVDDYELSKDGIKLIDKGKSFFVDSKKVHAYQNTYQQNENLPQKFDVKKALDDFFSKNLFDIPIGTNLNILYEKIPNQLFVYGIQNSVISEMVNTSINKDKGLLNLFSQLSTMNFSVKI
;
A
#
# COMPACT_ATOMS: atom_id res chain seq x y z
N MET A 1 41.43 -50.15 -16.18
CA MET A 1 40.17 -50.48 -16.89
C MET A 1 39.23 -51.09 -15.86
N ASN A 2 38.04 -50.61 -15.55
CA ASN A 2 37.12 -49.65 -16.17
C ASN A 2 36.64 -48.65 -15.11
N ILE A 3 36.84 -47.35 -15.37
CA ILE A 3 36.11 -46.28 -14.68
C ILE A 3 34.87 -46.04 -15.53
N ALA A 4 33.73 -46.55 -15.09
CA ALA A 4 32.46 -46.28 -15.75
C ALA A 4 32.03 -44.85 -15.40
N ARG A 5 32.12 -43.97 -16.39
CA ARG A 5 31.47 -42.65 -16.40
C ARG A 5 29.97 -42.85 -16.20
N ILE A 6 29.45 -42.38 -15.07
CA ILE A 6 28.02 -42.07 -14.95
C ILE A 6 27.86 -40.65 -15.48
N THR A 7 27.22 -40.58 -16.63
CA THR A 7 26.84 -39.37 -17.36
C THR A 7 25.95 -38.52 -16.45
N VAL A 8 26.47 -37.37 -16.03
CA VAL A 8 25.66 -36.29 -15.45
C VAL A 8 24.71 -35.80 -16.54
N THR A 9 23.44 -36.14 -16.42
CA THR A 9 22.39 -35.47 -17.18
C THR A 9 22.25 -34.06 -16.63
N ASN A 10 22.83 -33.11 -17.36
CA ASN A 10 22.53 -31.70 -17.25
C ASN A 10 21.02 -31.47 -17.51
N SER A 11 20.21 -31.41 -16.45
CA SER A 11 19.00 -30.60 -16.46
C SER A 11 19.35 -29.26 -15.82
N GLY A 12 19.62 -28.26 -16.66
CA GLY A 12 20.06 -26.92 -16.26
C GLY A 12 18.99 -26.07 -15.56
N SER A 13 18.55 -26.48 -14.38
CA SER A 13 17.85 -25.62 -13.43
C SER A 13 18.76 -25.40 -12.22
N SER A 14 19.00 -24.15 -11.84
CA SER A 14 19.58 -23.84 -10.52
C SER A 14 18.76 -24.59 -9.46
N PRO A 15 19.39 -25.22 -8.44
CA PRO A 15 18.65 -25.77 -7.33
C PRO A 15 17.74 -24.68 -6.76
N TYR A 16 16.48 -25.01 -6.50
CA TYR A 16 15.52 -24.07 -5.95
C TYR A 16 16.01 -23.52 -4.62
N LYS A 17 15.81 -22.22 -4.41
CA LYS A 17 16.25 -21.50 -3.21
C LYS A 17 15.04 -20.87 -2.56
N LEU A 18 15.09 -20.72 -1.24
CA LEU A 18 14.07 -19.95 -0.55
C LEU A 18 14.19 -18.48 -0.98
N GLU A 19 13.06 -17.92 -1.39
CA GLU A 19 12.92 -16.54 -1.87
C GLU A 19 12.37 -15.62 -0.75
N GLY A 20 11.86 -16.21 0.34
CA GLY A 20 11.36 -15.48 1.49
C GLY A 20 10.16 -14.59 1.16
N ARG A 21 10.08 -13.43 1.84
CA ARG A 21 9.08 -12.38 1.54
C ARG A 21 9.39 -11.60 0.25
N THR A 22 10.54 -11.84 -0.38
CA THR A 22 10.93 -11.19 -1.65
C THR A 22 10.42 -11.94 -2.88
N ALA A 23 10.04 -13.22 -2.75
CA ALA A 23 9.07 -13.83 -3.66
C ALA A 23 7.87 -12.89 -3.68
N LYS A 24 7.55 -12.31 -4.84
CA LYS A 24 6.49 -11.29 -5.02
C LYS A 24 5.38 -11.55 -4.02
N ASN A 25 5.34 -10.77 -2.92
CA ASN A 25 4.34 -10.97 -1.88
C ASN A 25 3.01 -10.54 -2.49
N LEU A 26 2.33 -11.50 -3.12
CA LEU A 26 1.06 -11.30 -3.79
C LEU A 26 -0.08 -11.23 -2.79
N TYR A 27 0.19 -11.15 -1.47
CA TYR A 27 -0.85 -10.94 -0.49
C TYR A 27 -1.60 -9.64 -0.83
N LYS A 28 -2.77 -9.84 -1.41
CA LYS A 28 -3.72 -8.80 -1.69
C LYS A 28 -4.88 -9.00 -0.76
N GLY A 29 -4.71 -8.49 0.46
CA GLY A 29 -5.77 -8.46 1.45
C GLY A 29 -6.93 -7.54 1.04
N PRO A 30 -8.00 -7.51 1.84
CA PRO A 30 -9.14 -6.60 1.67
C PRO A 30 -8.73 -5.14 1.41
N SER A 31 -7.65 -4.66 2.06
CA SER A 31 -7.10 -3.32 1.82
C SER A 31 -6.57 -3.13 0.40
N GLY A 32 -5.87 -4.13 -0.13
CA GLY A 32 -5.38 -4.11 -1.50
C GLY A 32 -6.50 -4.27 -2.54
N GLU A 33 -7.52 -5.07 -2.23
CA GLU A 33 -8.72 -5.14 -3.07
C GLU A 33 -9.51 -3.83 -3.10
N LEU A 34 -9.66 -3.18 -1.94
CA LEU A 34 -10.27 -1.87 -1.84
C LEU A 34 -9.46 -0.83 -2.62
N LYS A 35 -8.13 -0.88 -2.53
CA LYS A 35 -7.23 -0.02 -3.31
C LYS A 35 -7.53 -0.10 -4.80
N ASP A 36 -7.51 -1.30 -5.37
CA ASP A 36 -7.79 -1.52 -6.80
C ASP A 36 -9.21 -1.07 -7.20
N LYS A 37 -10.19 -1.25 -6.32
CA LYS A 37 -11.57 -0.78 -6.54
C LYS A 37 -11.64 0.75 -6.56
N ILE A 38 -10.93 1.41 -5.66
CA ILE A 38 -10.81 2.87 -5.61
C ILE A 38 -10.06 3.39 -6.85
N ASP A 39 -8.97 2.74 -7.27
CA ASP A 39 -8.24 3.08 -8.50
C ASP A 39 -9.15 3.04 -9.73
N LYS A 40 -9.93 1.96 -9.88
CA LYS A 40 -10.91 1.83 -10.96
C LYS A 40 -12.01 2.89 -10.89
N MET A 41 -12.51 3.18 -9.69
CA MET A 41 -13.52 4.22 -9.46
C MET A 41 -12.98 5.59 -9.91
N TYR A 42 -11.79 5.97 -9.48
CA TYR A 42 -11.18 7.24 -9.86
C TYR A 42 -10.77 7.30 -11.34
N ALA A 43 -10.41 6.19 -11.96
CA ALA A 43 -10.19 6.12 -13.40
C ALA A 43 -11.47 6.37 -14.21
N GLU A 44 -12.62 5.86 -13.76
CA GLU A 44 -13.93 6.18 -14.35
C GLU A 44 -14.30 7.65 -14.13
N ILE A 45 -14.15 8.16 -12.90
CA ILE A 45 -14.41 9.58 -12.59
C ILE A 45 -13.52 10.50 -13.45
N ASN A 46 -12.25 10.14 -13.65
CA ASN A 46 -11.34 10.93 -14.48
C ASN A 46 -11.77 10.94 -15.95
N ARG A 47 -12.29 9.81 -16.48
CA ARG A 47 -12.86 9.78 -17.84
C ARG A 47 -14.02 10.77 -17.98
N GLN A 48 -14.88 10.85 -16.97
CA GLN A 48 -15.99 11.82 -16.93
C GLN A 48 -15.46 13.26 -16.82
N ASN A 49 -14.53 13.52 -15.91
CA ASN A 49 -13.92 14.85 -15.73
C ASN A 49 -13.27 15.35 -17.02
N LYS A 50 -12.61 14.47 -17.79
CA LYS A 50 -11.98 14.78 -19.08
C LYS A 50 -12.96 15.08 -20.21
N SER A 51 -14.25 14.80 -20.06
CA SER A 51 -15.28 15.21 -21.03
C SER A 51 -15.68 16.68 -20.90
N PHE A 52 -15.29 17.35 -19.80
CA PHE A 52 -15.54 18.78 -19.62
C PHE A 52 -14.47 19.61 -20.36
N ALA A 53 -14.87 20.78 -20.86
CA ALA A 53 -13.98 21.67 -21.60
C ALA A 53 -12.75 22.12 -20.79
N ASP A 54 -12.92 22.32 -19.49
CA ASP A 54 -11.83 22.52 -18.52
C ASP A 54 -12.00 21.52 -17.36
N PRO A 55 -11.31 20.37 -17.39
CA PRO A 55 -11.39 19.36 -16.35
C PRO A 55 -10.90 19.84 -14.98
N LYS A 56 -9.91 20.74 -14.93
CA LYS A 56 -9.36 21.25 -13.64
C LYS A 56 -10.37 22.17 -12.98
N GLU A 57 -10.94 23.09 -13.75
CA GLU A 57 -11.98 23.98 -13.22
C GLU A 57 -13.27 23.21 -12.90
N HIS A 58 -13.62 22.18 -13.68
CA HIS A 58 -14.73 21.27 -13.35
C HIS A 58 -14.54 20.65 -11.96
N ILE A 59 -13.39 20.02 -11.70
CA ILE A 59 -13.09 19.36 -10.41
C ILE A 59 -13.09 20.39 -9.27
N ARG A 60 -12.47 21.57 -9.48
CA ARG A 60 -12.44 22.64 -8.48
C ARG A 60 -13.87 23.09 -8.12
N ARG A 61 -14.71 23.38 -9.11
CA ARG A 61 -16.09 23.83 -8.86
C ARG A 61 -16.96 22.74 -8.26
N LYS A 62 -16.82 21.50 -8.74
CA LYS A 62 -17.45 20.29 -8.18
C LYS A 62 -17.23 20.20 -6.68
N TYR A 63 -16.03 20.50 -6.18
CA TYR A 63 -15.71 20.44 -4.76
C TYR A 63 -15.63 21.78 -4.03
N PHE A 64 -15.92 22.94 -4.63
CA PHE A 64 -15.82 24.22 -3.89
C PHE A 64 -16.88 25.27 -4.26
N ASP A 65 -17.70 25.05 -5.29
CA ASP A 65 -18.71 26.01 -5.74
C ASP A 65 -20.13 25.45 -5.57
N LYS A 66 -20.84 25.87 -4.51
CA LYS A 66 -22.22 25.43 -4.20
C LYS A 66 -23.23 25.74 -5.31
N THR A 67 -22.91 26.65 -6.21
CA THR A 67 -23.79 27.05 -7.32
C THR A 67 -23.55 26.21 -8.58
N TYR A 68 -22.53 25.36 -8.58
CA TYR A 68 -22.16 24.56 -9.73
C TYR A 68 -23.11 23.36 -9.90
N ALA A 69 -23.54 23.10 -11.14
CA ALA A 69 -24.45 22.00 -11.46
C ALA A 69 -23.91 20.60 -11.08
N HIS A 70 -22.58 20.45 -11.00
CA HIS A 70 -21.94 19.21 -10.56
C HIS A 70 -21.39 19.30 -9.13
N TYR A 71 -21.87 20.25 -8.32
CA TYR A 71 -21.41 20.41 -6.95
C TYR A 71 -21.63 19.13 -6.12
N ARG A 72 -20.59 18.69 -5.41
CA ARG A 72 -20.60 17.49 -4.55
C ARG A 72 -20.25 17.80 -3.11
N VAL A 73 -21.00 17.15 -2.22
CA VAL A 73 -20.76 17.12 -0.77
C VAL A 73 -20.74 15.66 -0.32
N LEU A 74 -19.62 15.21 0.25
CA LEU A 74 -19.45 13.81 0.62
C LEU A 74 -20.07 13.50 1.98
N ASP A 75 -19.83 14.35 2.99
CA ASP A 75 -20.15 14.07 4.39
C ASP A 75 -21.16 15.07 5.00
N GLY A 76 -21.83 15.85 4.14
CA GLY A 76 -22.76 16.93 4.52
C GLY A 76 -22.09 18.22 5.00
N LYS A 77 -20.75 18.30 5.00
CA LYS A 77 -20.02 19.50 5.46
C LYS A 77 -19.33 20.22 4.31
N TYR A 78 -19.32 21.55 4.39
CA TYR A 78 -18.66 22.38 3.39
C TYR A 78 -17.13 22.26 3.42
N LEU A 79 -16.50 21.97 4.56
CA LEU A 79 -15.04 21.82 4.67
C LEU A 79 -14.73 20.56 5.48
N SER A 80 -14.74 19.41 4.82
CA SER A 80 -14.36 18.13 5.43
C SER A 80 -13.07 17.59 4.83
N ALA A 81 -12.37 16.77 5.62
CA ALA A 81 -11.18 16.06 5.17
C ALA A 81 -11.52 15.15 3.97
N ASP A 82 -12.64 14.43 4.03
CA ASP A 82 -13.10 13.55 2.94
C ASP A 82 -13.26 14.32 1.62
N ARG A 83 -13.84 15.53 1.68
CA ARG A 83 -14.02 16.40 0.51
C ARG A 83 -12.69 16.83 -0.10
N MET A 84 -11.73 17.22 0.75
CA MET A 84 -10.41 17.61 0.30
C MET A 84 -9.65 16.41 -0.28
N ASN A 85 -9.78 15.23 0.33
CA ASN A 85 -9.18 14.00 -0.15
C ASN A 85 -9.71 13.62 -1.53
N ALA A 86 -11.03 13.68 -1.75
CA ALA A 86 -11.61 13.38 -3.06
C ALA A 86 -11.23 14.40 -4.13
N TYR A 87 -11.24 15.70 -3.81
CA TYR A 87 -10.72 16.74 -4.70
C TYR A 87 -9.27 16.45 -5.10
N GLN A 88 -8.41 16.18 -4.12
CA GLN A 88 -6.98 15.95 -4.34
C GLN A 88 -6.73 14.66 -5.13
N ASN A 89 -7.51 13.59 -4.88
CA ASN A 89 -7.46 12.36 -5.67
C ASN A 89 -7.86 12.59 -7.13
N GLU A 90 -8.96 13.30 -7.39
CA GLU A 90 -9.37 13.59 -8.77
C GLU A 90 -8.37 14.46 -9.51
N MET A 91 -7.77 15.45 -8.83
CA MET A 91 -6.72 16.30 -9.41
C MET A 91 -5.46 15.49 -9.74
N ASP A 92 -5.01 14.62 -8.84
CA ASP A 92 -3.81 13.80 -9.06
C ASP A 92 -4.01 12.82 -10.22
N VAL A 93 -5.16 12.15 -10.26
CA VAL A 93 -5.50 11.22 -11.34
C VAL A 93 -5.73 11.95 -12.67
N LEU A 94 -6.22 13.19 -12.65
CA LEU A 94 -6.29 14.04 -13.85
C LEU A 94 -4.90 14.35 -14.40
N ASP A 95 -3.94 14.66 -13.52
CA ASP A 95 -2.55 14.95 -13.85
C ASP A 95 -1.71 13.69 -14.18
N GLY A 96 -2.34 12.51 -14.19
CA GLY A 96 -1.74 11.24 -14.63
C GLY A 96 -1.17 10.38 -13.50
N GLY A 97 -1.39 10.77 -12.25
CA GLY A 97 -1.04 9.99 -11.06
C GLY A 97 -2.14 9.01 -10.63
N ASN A 98 -2.06 8.56 -9.38
CA ASN A 98 -3.00 7.62 -8.74
C ASN A 98 -3.66 8.31 -7.54
N PRO A 99 -4.82 7.85 -7.07
CA PRO A 99 -5.41 8.38 -5.84
C PRO A 99 -4.37 8.43 -4.71
N ILE A 100 -4.24 9.59 -4.09
CA ILE A 100 -3.31 9.85 -2.97
C ILE A 100 -3.88 9.25 -1.68
N PHE A 101 -5.21 9.31 -1.51
CA PHE A 101 -5.91 8.89 -0.32
C PHE A 101 -6.90 7.75 -0.63
N TYR A 102 -6.72 6.61 0.02
CA TYR A 102 -7.64 5.46 -0.10
C TYR A 102 -8.58 5.45 1.12
N SER A 103 -9.75 6.07 0.98
CA SER A 103 -10.74 6.17 2.05
C SER A 103 -11.91 5.20 1.83
N VAL A 104 -12.25 4.45 2.87
CA VAL A 104 -13.42 3.57 2.93
C VAL A 104 -14.70 4.39 2.85
N GLU A 105 -14.73 5.54 3.51
CA GLU A 105 -15.86 6.48 3.55
C GLU A 105 -16.12 7.06 2.17
N ASP A 106 -15.07 7.54 1.49
CA ASP A 106 -15.16 8.04 0.12
C ASP A 106 -15.72 6.96 -0.81
N TYR A 107 -15.11 5.76 -0.83
CA TYR A 107 -15.59 4.65 -1.66
C TYR A 107 -17.06 4.28 -1.37
N LYS A 108 -17.48 4.32 -0.10
CA LYS A 108 -18.86 4.07 0.33
C LYS A 108 -19.82 5.18 -0.07
N TYR A 109 -19.40 6.46 -0.02
CA TYR A 109 -20.23 7.57 -0.46
C TYR A 109 -20.64 7.37 -1.91
N TYR A 110 -19.74 6.91 -2.78
CA TYR A 110 -20.04 6.50 -4.17
C TYR A 110 -21.02 5.31 -4.33
N GLY A 111 -21.67 4.87 -3.25
CA GLY A 111 -22.69 3.81 -3.26
C GLY A 111 -22.11 2.41 -3.30
N ASN A 112 -20.79 2.26 -3.15
CA ASN A 112 -20.15 0.96 -3.17
C ASN A 112 -20.28 0.26 -1.81
N GLU A 113 -20.42 -1.07 -1.86
CA GLU A 113 -20.20 -1.90 -0.69
C GLU A 113 -18.71 -1.97 -0.38
N VAL A 114 -18.35 -1.69 0.88
CA VAL A 114 -16.96 -1.58 1.31
C VAL A 114 -16.63 -2.66 2.34
N PRO A 115 -15.47 -3.35 2.21
CA PRO A 115 -15.05 -4.29 3.21
C PRO A 115 -14.70 -3.55 4.52
N ARG A 116 -14.88 -4.24 5.64
CA ARG A 116 -14.47 -3.73 6.95
C ARG A 116 -13.08 -4.19 7.26
N ILE A 117 -12.21 -3.21 7.38
CA ILE A 117 -10.79 -3.45 7.45
C ILE A 117 -10.29 -2.89 8.78
N HIS A 118 -9.41 -3.64 9.44
CA HIS A 118 -8.70 -3.18 10.63
C HIS A 118 -7.22 -3.45 10.46
N GLY A 119 -6.40 -2.39 10.57
CA GLY A 119 -4.97 -2.45 10.22
C GLY A 119 -4.19 -3.54 10.96
N GLU A 120 -4.51 -3.78 12.24
CA GLU A 120 -3.87 -4.85 13.02
C GLU A 120 -4.24 -6.24 12.48
N ILE A 121 -5.51 -6.47 12.16
CA ILE A 121 -6.01 -7.75 11.65
C ILE A 121 -5.44 -7.99 10.25
N GLU A 122 -5.38 -6.97 9.40
CA GLU A 122 -4.73 -7.05 8.08
C GLU A 122 -3.24 -7.38 8.20
N SER A 123 -2.56 -6.81 9.20
CA SER A 123 -1.15 -7.12 9.48
C SER A 123 -0.98 -8.59 9.89
N TYR A 124 -1.90 -9.14 10.70
CA TYR A 124 -1.89 -10.56 11.03
C TYR A 124 -2.20 -11.45 9.84
N ARG A 125 -3.18 -11.08 9.00
CA ARG A 125 -3.51 -11.81 7.77
C ARG A 125 -2.34 -11.87 6.79
N SER A 126 -1.62 -10.76 6.62
CA SER A 126 -0.39 -10.75 5.83
C SER A 126 0.66 -11.70 6.40
N ARG A 127 0.81 -11.80 7.73
CA ARG A 127 1.74 -12.76 8.36
C ARG A 127 1.32 -14.22 8.14
N ILE A 128 0.03 -14.52 8.19
CA ILE A 128 -0.50 -15.86 7.87
C ILE A 128 -0.21 -16.20 6.41
N HIS A 129 -0.43 -15.26 5.48
CA HIS A 129 -0.09 -15.48 4.08
C HIS A 129 1.42 -15.69 3.88
N ASP A 130 2.28 -14.89 4.54
CA ASP A 130 3.72 -15.10 4.51
C ASP A 130 4.12 -16.49 5.02
N ARG A 131 3.43 -17.01 6.05
CA ARG A 131 3.61 -18.37 6.57
C ARG A 131 3.26 -19.42 5.52
N LEU A 132 2.09 -19.32 4.88
CA LEU A 132 1.66 -20.24 3.82
C LEU A 132 2.60 -20.23 2.62
N ASN A 133 3.10 -19.06 2.24
CA ASN A 133 4.09 -18.92 1.19
C ASN A 133 5.39 -19.64 1.58
N MET A 134 5.88 -19.46 2.81
CA MET A 134 7.07 -20.16 3.28
C MET A 134 6.88 -21.68 3.34
N ASP A 135 5.71 -22.17 3.77
CA ASP A 135 5.37 -23.60 3.73
C ASP A 135 5.51 -24.17 2.31
N PHE A 136 4.99 -23.46 1.31
CA PHE A 136 5.13 -23.82 -0.09
C PHE A 136 6.59 -23.86 -0.53
N GLN A 137 7.37 -22.82 -0.20
CA GLN A 137 8.78 -22.74 -0.59
C GLN A 137 9.60 -23.87 0.05
N VAL A 138 9.43 -24.14 1.35
CA VAL A 138 10.13 -25.23 2.04
C VAL A 138 9.72 -26.59 1.48
N SER A 139 8.42 -26.82 1.27
CA SER A 139 7.93 -28.07 0.66
C SER A 139 8.47 -28.28 -0.74
N LYS A 140 8.52 -27.22 -1.56
CA LYS A 140 9.09 -27.25 -2.90
C LYS A 140 10.60 -27.52 -2.86
N LEU A 141 11.33 -26.86 -1.96
CA LEU A 141 12.75 -27.07 -1.73
C LEU A 141 13.06 -28.54 -1.42
N PHE A 142 12.32 -29.15 -0.50
CA PHE A 142 12.50 -30.57 -0.18
C PHE A 142 12.13 -31.48 -1.35
N LYS A 143 10.99 -31.23 -2.01
CA LYS A 143 10.55 -32.03 -3.16
C LYS A 143 11.56 -32.02 -4.30
N GLU A 144 12.11 -30.87 -4.66
CA GLU A 144 13.07 -30.75 -5.76
C GLU A 144 14.45 -31.34 -5.43
N ASN A 145 14.77 -31.52 -4.15
CA ASN A 145 15.99 -32.17 -3.68
C ASN A 145 15.76 -33.64 -3.26
N GLY A 146 14.59 -34.22 -3.55
CA GLY A 146 14.29 -35.62 -3.23
C GLY A 146 14.21 -35.94 -1.74
N ILE A 147 13.98 -34.92 -0.89
CA ILE A 147 13.81 -35.08 0.55
C ILE A 147 12.34 -35.39 0.84
N TYR A 148 12.10 -36.55 1.45
CA TYR A 148 10.76 -37.00 1.85
C TYR A 148 10.71 -37.15 3.36
N ILE A 149 9.95 -36.28 4.01
CA ILE A 149 9.70 -36.36 5.45
C ILE A 149 8.45 -37.23 5.65
N PRO A 150 8.51 -38.30 6.46
CA PRO A 150 7.33 -39.14 6.71
C PRO A 150 6.18 -38.33 7.29
N ASN A 151 4.95 -38.68 6.90
CA ASN A 151 3.76 -38.06 7.46
C ASN A 151 3.72 -38.23 8.98
N ASP A 152 3.16 -37.23 9.65
CA ASP A 152 2.94 -37.18 11.09
C ASP A 152 4.21 -37.24 11.95
N VAL A 153 5.39 -37.13 11.36
CA VAL A 153 6.65 -36.96 12.09
C VAL A 153 6.88 -35.47 12.39
N PRO A 154 6.81 -35.03 13.66
CA PRO A 154 7.10 -33.66 14.01
C PRO A 154 8.62 -33.43 14.01
N LEU A 155 9.05 -32.43 13.26
CA LEU A 155 10.41 -31.90 13.31
C LEU A 155 10.41 -30.50 13.93
N ILE A 156 11.56 -30.06 14.42
CA ILE A 156 11.82 -28.68 14.82
C ILE A 156 13.02 -28.19 14.02
N PHE A 157 12.84 -27.08 13.32
CA PHE A 157 13.94 -26.33 12.74
C PHE A 157 14.37 -25.27 13.75
N ARG A 158 15.61 -25.39 14.20
CA ARG A 158 16.24 -24.53 15.19
C ARG A 158 17.25 -23.62 14.52
N SER A 159 16.99 -22.32 14.54
CA SER A 159 17.90 -21.30 14.03
C SER A 159 18.78 -20.77 15.15
N ASP A 160 20.10 -20.85 14.96
CA ASP A 160 21.10 -20.17 15.79
C ASP A 160 21.06 -18.66 15.54
N LEU A 161 20.86 -17.84 16.57
CA LEU A 161 20.73 -16.38 16.40
C LEU A 161 22.06 -15.69 16.06
N TYR A 162 23.19 -16.36 16.21
CA TYR A 162 24.51 -15.81 15.87
C TYR A 162 24.90 -16.12 14.43
N THR A 163 24.72 -17.38 14.01
CA THR A 163 25.19 -17.87 12.70
C THR A 163 24.07 -18.08 11.69
N GLN A 164 22.81 -18.09 12.16
CA GLN A 164 21.61 -18.39 11.38
C GLN A 164 21.60 -19.80 10.80
N ARG A 165 22.54 -20.66 11.22
CA ARG A 165 22.57 -22.07 10.85
C ARG A 165 21.32 -22.75 11.42
N ILE A 166 20.67 -23.55 10.59
CA ILE A 166 19.51 -24.34 10.95
C ILE A 166 19.97 -25.74 11.37
N SER A 167 19.59 -26.17 12.57
CA SER A 167 19.67 -27.56 13.00
C SER A 167 18.28 -28.18 13.03
N VAL A 168 18.21 -29.48 12.77
CA VAL A 168 16.95 -30.23 12.75
C VAL A 168 16.88 -31.12 13.98
N LEU A 169 15.80 -30.98 14.75
CA LEU A 169 15.48 -31.84 15.88
C LEU A 169 14.24 -32.67 15.53
N GLY A 170 14.19 -33.90 16.01
CA GLY A 170 13.08 -34.82 15.73
C GLY A 170 13.55 -36.27 15.71
N ASN A 171 12.61 -37.20 15.71
CA ASN A 171 12.89 -38.64 15.68
C ASN A 171 12.88 -39.15 14.23
N ILE A 172 13.95 -38.83 13.49
CA ILE A 172 14.22 -39.30 12.13
C ILE A 172 15.63 -39.90 12.08
N ASP A 173 15.92 -40.69 11.04
CA ASP A 173 17.27 -41.22 10.85
C ASP A 173 18.29 -40.10 10.59
N ASP A 174 19.54 -40.34 11.00
CA ASP A 174 20.61 -39.34 10.91
C ASP A 174 20.93 -38.92 9.48
N ALA A 175 20.72 -39.82 8.49
CA ALA A 175 20.97 -39.51 7.08
C ALA A 175 19.93 -38.51 6.56
N LEU A 176 18.63 -38.76 6.77
CA LEU A 176 17.57 -37.82 6.43
C LEU A 176 17.74 -36.48 7.16
N LYS A 177 18.13 -36.52 8.44
CA LYS A 177 18.44 -35.31 9.20
C LYS A 177 19.56 -34.50 8.55
N GLN A 178 20.65 -35.15 8.18
CA GLN A 178 21.80 -34.53 7.53
C GLN A 178 21.40 -33.93 6.17
N ASP A 179 20.58 -34.63 5.39
CA ASP A 179 20.09 -34.15 4.09
C ASP A 179 19.22 -32.89 4.23
N ILE A 180 18.31 -32.86 5.20
CA ILE A 180 17.50 -31.67 5.51
C ILE A 180 18.40 -30.51 5.95
N GLU A 181 19.31 -30.74 6.89
CA GLU A 181 20.23 -29.70 7.36
C GLU A 181 21.12 -29.17 6.23
N ASN A 182 21.63 -30.03 5.35
CA ASN A 182 22.47 -29.62 4.22
C ASN A 182 21.70 -28.68 3.29
N ILE A 183 20.47 -29.03 2.91
CA ILE A 183 19.65 -28.24 1.99
C ILE A 183 19.16 -26.94 2.63
N LEU A 184 18.74 -26.97 3.90
CA LEU A 184 18.34 -25.75 4.62
C LEU A 184 19.50 -24.79 4.86
N ASN A 185 20.74 -25.29 4.98
CA ASN A 185 21.94 -24.46 5.16
C ASN A 185 22.69 -24.16 3.86
N GLN A 186 22.16 -24.58 2.72
CA GLN A 186 22.75 -24.27 1.42
C GLN A 186 22.44 -22.81 1.02
N ASP A 187 23.44 -22.13 0.47
CA ASP A 187 23.34 -20.76 -0.06
C ASP A 187 22.77 -19.74 0.96
N GLN A 188 21.54 -19.24 0.73
CA GLN A 188 20.87 -18.25 1.57
C GLN A 188 19.60 -18.81 2.23
N ASN A 189 19.35 -20.12 2.11
CA ASN A 189 18.14 -20.74 2.63
C ASN A 189 18.02 -20.55 4.15
N SER A 190 19.13 -20.70 4.87
CA SER A 190 19.19 -20.56 6.32
C SER A 190 18.89 -19.13 6.76
N PHE A 191 19.47 -18.13 6.10
CA PHE A 191 19.16 -16.71 6.32
C PHE A 191 17.67 -16.43 6.09
N VAL A 192 17.13 -16.89 4.96
CA VAL A 192 15.73 -16.63 4.58
C VAL A 192 14.74 -17.25 5.57
N LEU A 193 14.98 -18.51 5.98
CA LEU A 193 14.14 -19.19 6.96
C LEU A 193 14.27 -18.55 8.35
N SER A 194 15.49 -18.24 8.78
CA SER A 194 15.75 -17.59 10.07
C SER A 194 15.09 -16.22 10.17
N LEU A 195 15.21 -15.41 9.11
CA LEU A 195 14.55 -14.11 9.01
C LEU A 195 13.03 -14.26 9.11
N HIS A 196 12.45 -15.26 8.45
CA HIS A 196 11.01 -15.52 8.52
C HIS A 196 10.56 -15.94 9.93
N MET A 197 11.34 -16.76 10.63
CA MET A 197 11.08 -17.14 12.03
C MET A 197 11.11 -15.91 12.94
N VAL A 198 12.18 -15.11 12.84
CA VAL A 198 12.35 -13.86 13.59
C VAL A 198 11.21 -12.89 13.33
N GLN A 199 10.83 -12.66 12.07
CA GLN A 199 9.78 -11.72 11.71
C GLN A 199 8.37 -12.18 12.14
N SER A 200 8.16 -13.49 12.21
CA SER A 200 6.94 -14.08 12.75
C SER A 200 6.88 -13.91 14.27
N SER A 201 8.02 -13.97 14.94
CA SER A 201 8.15 -13.71 16.38
C SER A 201 8.24 -12.22 16.74
N SER A 202 8.59 -11.33 15.80
CA SER A 202 8.78 -9.90 16.04
C SER A 202 7.44 -9.15 16.04
N GLY A 203 6.88 -9.01 17.23
CA GLY A 203 5.82 -8.06 17.58
C GLY A 203 6.04 -7.65 19.04
N ILE A 204 5.76 -6.39 19.39
CA ILE A 204 5.95 -5.87 20.76
C ILE A 204 5.25 -6.85 21.74
N SER A 205 6.06 -7.60 22.48
CA SER A 205 5.68 -8.42 23.64
C SER A 205 4.80 -9.66 23.39
N LEU A 206 5.02 -10.45 22.32
CA LEU A 206 4.15 -11.60 21.99
C LEU A 206 4.86 -12.95 21.78
N SER A 207 6.18 -12.97 21.56
CA SER A 207 6.99 -14.19 21.49
C SER A 207 7.82 -14.35 22.76
N GLN A 208 7.91 -15.56 23.30
CA GLN A 208 8.80 -15.91 24.41
C GLN A 208 10.21 -16.29 23.90
N GLN A 209 10.37 -16.52 22.59
CA GLN A 209 11.66 -16.91 21.99
C GLN A 209 12.50 -15.72 21.55
N TYR A 210 11.83 -14.59 21.25
CA TYR A 210 12.45 -13.43 20.61
C TYR A 210 11.96 -12.13 21.24
N ASP A 211 12.91 -11.34 21.72
CA ASP A 211 12.67 -10.08 22.39
C ASP A 211 13.54 -8.95 21.76
N PRO A 212 13.38 -7.68 22.17
CA PRO A 212 14.17 -6.59 21.61
C PRO A 212 15.68 -6.74 21.79
N GLU A 213 16.15 -7.44 22.83
CA GLU A 213 17.57 -7.70 23.03
C GLU A 213 18.08 -8.76 22.06
N LYS A 214 17.38 -9.88 21.90
CA LYS A 214 17.69 -10.89 20.89
C LYS A 214 17.62 -10.33 19.47
N SER A 215 16.74 -9.35 19.23
CA SER A 215 16.71 -8.59 17.98
C SER A 215 17.99 -7.80 17.73
N ARG A 216 18.47 -7.06 18.73
CA ARG A 216 19.74 -6.34 18.63
C ARG A 216 20.92 -7.30 18.46
N LEU A 217 20.91 -8.43 19.18
CA LEU A 217 21.93 -9.47 19.08
C LEU A 217 21.99 -10.06 17.67
N TRP A 218 20.85 -10.54 17.15
CA TRP A 218 20.75 -11.13 15.81
C TRP A 218 21.22 -10.16 14.73
N ASN A 219 20.78 -8.89 14.80
CA ASN A 219 21.21 -7.85 13.86
C ASN A 219 22.73 -7.55 13.93
N LEU A 220 23.31 -7.60 15.12
CA LEU A 220 24.75 -7.39 15.29
C LEU A 220 25.56 -8.58 14.79
N ALA A 221 25.17 -9.80 15.17
CA ALA A 221 25.84 -11.03 14.77
C ALA A 221 25.79 -11.23 13.25
N ASP A 222 24.63 -10.98 12.61
CA ASP A 222 24.49 -10.98 11.15
C ASP A 222 25.51 -10.06 10.47
N LYS A 223 25.63 -8.82 10.95
CA LYS A 223 26.56 -7.84 10.37
C LYS A 223 28.02 -8.22 10.61
N ILE A 224 28.38 -8.71 11.79
CA ILE A 224 29.73 -9.20 12.08
C ILE A 224 30.06 -10.34 11.11
N PHE A 225 29.20 -11.35 11.03
CA PHE A 225 29.41 -12.51 10.17
C PHE A 225 29.48 -12.10 8.69
N LYS A 226 28.56 -11.26 8.22
CA LYS A 226 28.51 -10.78 6.84
C LYS A 226 29.77 -10.03 6.40
N TYR A 227 30.32 -9.18 7.26
CA TYR A 227 31.47 -8.33 6.89
C TYR A 227 32.82 -8.98 7.20
N THR A 228 32.86 -9.99 8.06
CA THR A 228 34.14 -10.55 8.56
C THR A 228 34.25 -12.07 8.42
N GLY A 229 33.15 -12.78 8.22
CA GLY A 229 33.07 -14.24 8.24
C GLY A 229 33.20 -14.87 9.63
N LEU A 230 33.25 -14.06 10.70
CA LEU A 230 33.50 -14.52 12.06
C LEU A 230 32.20 -14.74 12.82
N ASP A 231 32.13 -15.82 13.59
CA ASP A 231 31.10 -16.00 14.62
C ASP A 231 31.42 -15.06 15.78
N MET A 232 30.44 -14.24 16.16
CA MET A 232 30.57 -13.30 17.27
C MET A 232 30.94 -13.99 18.59
N ARG A 233 30.58 -15.27 18.79
CA ARG A 233 30.92 -16.05 20.00
C ARG A 233 32.40 -16.40 20.13
N ASP A 234 33.13 -16.40 19.01
CA ASP A 234 34.57 -16.66 18.98
C ASP A 234 35.40 -15.41 19.31
N LEU A 235 34.74 -14.26 19.51
CA LEU A 235 35.39 -12.99 19.81
C LEU A 235 35.51 -12.75 21.32
N GLU A 236 36.56 -12.03 21.69
CA GLU A 236 36.83 -11.60 23.05
C GLU A 236 36.26 -10.21 23.30
N ALA A 237 35.32 -10.11 24.24
CA ALA A 237 34.77 -8.84 24.68
C ALA A 237 35.71 -8.17 25.68
N ARG A 238 36.29 -7.02 25.32
CA ARG A 238 37.08 -6.17 26.23
C ARG A 238 37.05 -4.72 25.79
N ASP A 239 37.29 -3.81 26.71
CA ASP A 239 37.46 -2.36 26.44
C ASP A 239 36.30 -1.70 25.67
N GLY A 240 35.09 -2.28 25.73
CA GLY A 240 33.93 -1.78 24.99
C GLY A 240 33.91 -2.12 23.49
N SER A 241 34.74 -3.06 23.03
CA SER A 241 34.69 -3.67 21.70
C SER A 241 34.80 -5.21 21.75
N PHE A 242 34.91 -5.83 20.57
CA PHE A 242 35.22 -7.24 20.40
C PHE A 242 36.52 -7.42 19.63
N PHE A 243 37.30 -8.43 20.02
CA PHE A 243 38.60 -8.72 19.45
C PHE A 243 38.69 -10.16 18.96
N THR A 244 39.42 -10.39 17.88
CA THR A 244 39.81 -11.75 17.48
C THR A 244 40.82 -12.33 18.48
N LYS A 245 41.09 -13.64 18.39
CA LYS A 245 42.14 -14.30 19.20
C LYS A 245 43.53 -13.68 18.99
N ASP A 246 43.77 -13.11 17.82
CA ASP A 246 45.04 -12.43 17.47
C ASP A 246 45.07 -10.96 17.94
N GLY A 247 44.00 -10.48 18.59
CA GLY A 247 43.91 -9.14 19.17
C GLY A 247 43.43 -8.04 18.22
N GLU A 248 42.87 -8.38 17.07
CA GLU A 248 42.35 -7.40 16.10
C GLU A 248 40.94 -6.92 16.48
N ASP A 249 40.69 -5.62 16.43
CA ASP A 249 39.38 -5.02 16.74
C ASP A 249 38.37 -5.24 15.61
N ILE A 250 37.22 -5.82 15.94
CA ILE A 250 36.17 -6.11 14.96
C ILE A 250 35.59 -4.84 14.31
N LEU A 251 35.60 -3.71 15.01
CA LEU A 251 35.09 -2.44 14.47
C LEU A 251 35.89 -2.00 13.23
N VAL A 252 37.19 -2.28 13.22
CA VAL A 252 38.06 -1.97 12.08
C VAL A 252 37.67 -2.83 10.88
N LYS A 253 37.55 -4.15 11.07
CA LYS A 253 37.15 -5.09 10.00
C LYS A 253 35.78 -4.78 9.42
N ILE A 254 34.80 -4.52 10.27
CA ILE A 254 33.45 -4.15 9.83
C ILE A 254 33.47 -2.82 9.07
N SER A 255 34.26 -1.84 9.54
CA SER A 255 34.38 -0.54 8.86
C SER A 255 34.93 -0.68 7.44
N GLU A 256 35.89 -1.58 7.23
CA GLU A 256 36.43 -1.90 5.90
C GLU A 256 35.38 -2.62 5.03
N GLY A 257 34.73 -3.65 5.56
CA GLY A 257 33.68 -4.39 4.87
C GLY A 257 32.48 -3.51 4.47
N VAL A 258 32.05 -2.60 5.35
CA VAL A 258 30.98 -1.63 5.05
C VAL A 258 31.40 -0.69 3.93
N LYS A 259 32.61 -0.10 3.98
CA LYS A 259 33.09 0.80 2.93
C LYS A 259 33.17 0.11 1.57
N GLU A 260 33.62 -1.13 1.54
CA GLU A 260 33.69 -1.94 0.33
C GLU A 260 32.30 -2.24 -0.23
N ALA A 261 31.37 -2.70 0.62
CA ALA A 261 30.01 -3.05 0.24
C ALA A 261 29.14 -1.83 -0.14
N THR A 262 29.53 -0.63 0.27
CA THR A 262 28.75 0.61 0.09
C THR A 262 29.51 1.70 -0.67
N LYS A 263 30.37 1.31 -1.61
CA LYS A 263 31.16 2.24 -2.45
C LYS A 263 30.34 3.33 -3.15
N GLY A 264 29.05 3.09 -3.40
CA GLY A 264 28.12 4.06 -4.00
C GLY A 264 27.42 4.99 -3.00
N ASN A 265 27.56 4.76 -1.68
CA ASN A 265 26.89 5.54 -0.65
C ASN A 265 27.70 6.78 -0.26
N THR A 266 27.03 7.78 0.29
CA THR A 266 27.68 8.96 0.84
C THR A 266 28.49 8.60 2.10
N LYS A 267 29.53 9.39 2.39
CA LYS A 267 30.30 9.27 3.64
C LYS A 267 29.43 9.42 4.89
N LYS A 268 28.31 10.14 4.80
CA LYS A 268 27.37 10.31 5.91
C LYS A 268 26.63 9.01 6.20
N GLU A 269 26.05 8.38 5.19
CA GLU A 269 25.33 7.11 5.35
C GLU A 269 26.23 6.01 5.90
N GLN A 270 27.48 5.93 5.41
CA GLN A 270 28.48 5.00 5.95
C GLN A 270 28.77 5.26 7.43
N ARG A 271 28.90 6.53 7.84
CA ARG A 271 29.10 6.91 9.24
C ARG A 271 27.89 6.58 10.11
N ASP A 272 26.67 6.80 9.62
CA ASP A 272 25.44 6.55 10.37
C ASP A 272 25.28 5.04 10.65
N VAL A 273 25.56 4.18 9.65
CA VAL A 273 25.56 2.71 9.81
C VAL A 273 26.60 2.25 10.83
N LEU A 274 27.84 2.77 10.72
CA LEU A 274 28.92 2.43 11.65
C LEU A 274 28.66 2.95 13.07
N GLY A 275 28.00 4.11 13.20
CA GLY A 275 27.60 4.67 14.49
C GLY A 275 26.61 3.77 15.22
N LEU A 276 25.57 3.30 14.53
CA LEU A 276 24.58 2.37 15.11
C LEU A 276 25.24 1.03 15.51
N LEU A 277 26.08 0.48 14.63
CA LEU A 277 26.86 -0.74 14.91
C LEU A 277 27.78 -0.59 16.12
N GLY A 278 28.49 0.53 16.23
CA GLY A 278 29.37 0.82 17.36
C GLY A 278 28.63 0.88 18.70
N LEU A 279 27.38 1.36 18.71
CA LEU A 279 26.55 1.36 19.92
C LEU A 279 26.18 -0.06 20.36
N ASP A 280 25.80 -0.94 19.43
CA ASP A 280 25.48 -2.34 19.74
C ASP A 280 26.72 -3.11 20.17
N ILE A 281 27.87 -2.89 19.51
CA ILE A 281 29.15 -3.50 19.91
C ILE A 281 29.52 -3.10 21.33
N LYS A 282 29.47 -1.81 21.64
CA LYS A 282 29.76 -1.32 22.99
C LYS A 282 28.79 -1.88 24.04
N TYR A 283 27.52 -2.03 23.68
CA TYR A 283 26.51 -2.61 24.56
C TYR A 283 26.82 -4.07 24.88
N PHE A 284 26.97 -4.93 23.87
CA PHE A 284 27.20 -6.35 24.06
C PHE A 284 28.61 -6.68 24.57
N SER A 285 29.62 -5.85 24.27
CA SER A 285 30.96 -5.99 24.85
C SER A 285 30.94 -5.83 26.37
N LYS A 286 30.15 -4.88 26.89
CA LYS A 286 30.02 -4.66 28.33
C LYS A 286 29.11 -5.65 29.02
N LYS A 287 28.00 -6.00 28.37
CA LYS A 287 27.01 -6.95 28.91
C LYS A 287 27.54 -8.38 28.93
N GLY A 288 28.50 -8.69 28.05
CA GLY A 288 28.99 -10.03 27.77
C GLY A 288 28.22 -10.64 26.61
N ILE A 289 28.94 -11.39 25.77
CA ILE A 289 28.33 -12.24 24.75
C ILE A 289 27.81 -13.46 25.49
N LEU A 290 26.50 -13.75 25.38
CA LEU A 290 25.99 -15.04 25.81
C LEU A 290 26.69 -16.12 24.97
N LYS A 291 27.57 -16.90 25.60
CA LYS A 291 28.28 -17.98 24.92
C LYS A 291 27.42 -19.24 24.78
N GLU A 292 26.32 -19.29 25.52
CA GLU A 292 25.26 -20.26 25.32
C GLU A 292 24.49 -19.93 24.04
N ASN A 293 24.09 -20.98 23.32
CA ASN A 293 23.43 -20.80 22.05
C ASN A 293 22.03 -20.23 22.26
N ASP A 294 21.83 -19.03 21.72
CA ASP A 294 20.54 -18.38 21.68
C ASP A 294 19.83 -18.80 20.40
N PHE A 295 18.63 -19.38 20.53
CA PHE A 295 17.92 -20.01 19.43
C PHE A 295 16.50 -19.47 19.26
N ILE A 296 15.99 -19.63 18.04
CA ILE A 296 14.57 -19.56 17.75
C ILE A 296 14.15 -20.86 17.05
N ASP A 297 13.05 -21.45 17.52
CA ASP A 297 12.54 -22.73 17.04
C ASP A 297 11.23 -22.54 16.28
N ILE A 298 11.05 -23.37 15.24
CA ILE A 298 9.79 -23.54 14.55
C ILE A 298 9.52 -25.01 14.27
N GLY A 299 8.30 -25.47 14.50
CA GLY A 299 7.90 -26.82 14.16
C GLY A 299 7.75 -27.00 12.66
N PHE A 300 7.93 -28.21 12.17
CA PHE A 300 7.60 -28.61 10.81
C PHE A 300 6.90 -29.97 10.84
N GLN A 301 5.70 -30.04 10.31
CA GLN A 301 4.93 -31.28 10.23
C GLN A 301 4.00 -31.23 9.03
N ASN A 302 3.90 -32.34 8.28
CA ASN A 302 2.96 -32.48 7.17
C ASN A 302 3.07 -31.35 6.12
N GLY A 303 4.28 -30.83 5.87
CA GLY A 303 4.52 -29.75 4.91
C GLY A 303 4.29 -28.34 5.46
N HIS A 304 3.96 -28.19 6.75
CA HIS A 304 3.58 -26.93 7.36
C HIS A 304 4.53 -26.51 8.48
N LEU A 305 4.89 -25.24 8.50
CA LEU A 305 5.62 -24.62 9.60
C LEU A 305 4.67 -24.24 10.72
N MET A 306 5.02 -24.63 11.94
CA MET A 306 4.18 -24.50 13.13
C MET A 306 4.85 -23.59 14.15
N ASP A 307 4.19 -22.47 14.47
CA ASP A 307 4.73 -21.51 15.41
C ASP A 307 4.76 -22.07 16.85
N MET A 308 5.84 -21.78 17.55
CA MET A 308 6.12 -22.25 18.89
C MET A 308 6.35 -21.08 19.86
N HIS A 309 5.97 -21.26 21.13
CA HIS A 309 6.28 -20.32 22.22
C HIS A 309 5.91 -18.84 21.94
N GLN A 310 4.80 -18.61 21.26
CA GLN A 310 4.26 -17.27 21.00
C GLN A 310 2.73 -17.28 21.11
N LYS A 311 2.16 -16.13 21.50
CA LYS A 311 0.72 -15.97 21.73
C LYS A 311 -0.10 -16.16 20.46
N TYR A 312 0.28 -15.44 19.41
CA TYR A 312 -0.38 -15.50 18.11
C TYR A 312 0.44 -16.39 17.19
N LYS A 313 -0.20 -17.44 16.71
CA LYS A 313 0.41 -18.44 15.83
C LYS A 313 -0.25 -18.35 14.46
N TYR A 314 0.55 -18.43 13.43
CA TYR A 314 0.18 -18.20 12.03
C TYR A 314 0.18 -19.50 11.22
N GLY A 315 0.82 -20.56 11.73
CA GLY A 315 0.80 -21.91 11.14
C GLY A 315 -0.62 -22.45 10.91
N VAL A 316 -0.74 -23.34 9.94
CA VAL A 316 -2.02 -23.99 9.60
C VAL A 316 -2.60 -24.68 10.84
N GLY A 317 -3.87 -24.40 11.15
CA GLY A 317 -4.54 -24.93 12.34
C GLY A 317 -4.12 -24.29 13.67
N GLN A 318 -3.36 -23.19 13.65
CA GLN A 318 -2.98 -22.44 14.87
C GLN A 318 -3.50 -21.00 14.88
N ASN A 319 -4.26 -20.60 13.85
CA ASN A 319 -4.60 -19.21 13.57
C ASN A 319 -6.07 -18.84 13.83
N ASP A 320 -6.88 -19.74 14.43
CA ASP A 320 -8.31 -19.53 14.71
C ASP A 320 -8.61 -18.26 15.52
N TRP A 321 -7.66 -17.83 16.35
CA TRP A 321 -7.75 -16.61 17.15
C TRP A 321 -8.00 -15.35 16.31
N ILE A 322 -7.62 -15.36 15.01
CA ILE A 322 -7.86 -14.22 14.13
C ILE A 322 -9.34 -14.06 13.79
N HIS A 323 -10.08 -15.17 13.71
CA HIS A 323 -11.52 -15.19 13.48
C HIS A 323 -12.27 -14.69 14.71
N ASP A 324 -11.83 -15.09 15.90
CA ASP A 324 -12.35 -14.57 17.18
C ASP A 324 -12.15 -13.06 17.28
N MET A 325 -10.93 -12.59 16.96
CA MET A 325 -10.59 -11.17 16.94
C MET A 325 -11.41 -10.41 15.88
N ALA A 326 -11.62 -11.01 14.71
CA ALA A 326 -12.43 -10.40 13.65
C ALA A 326 -13.87 -10.15 14.12
N ARG A 327 -14.48 -11.16 14.76
CA ARG A 327 -15.84 -11.05 15.34
C ARG A 327 -15.90 -10.03 16.48
N GLU A 328 -14.93 -10.02 17.38
CA GLU A 328 -14.86 -9.07 18.49
C GLU A 328 -14.77 -7.63 17.98
N LYS A 329 -13.92 -7.38 16.97
CA LYS A 329 -13.74 -6.05 16.36
C LYS A 329 -14.83 -5.70 15.35
N GLY A 330 -15.75 -6.61 15.06
CA GLY A 330 -16.84 -6.41 14.11
C GLY A 330 -16.33 -6.09 12.69
N VAL A 331 -15.21 -6.69 12.30
CA VAL A 331 -14.65 -6.59 10.94
C VAL A 331 -15.12 -7.77 10.09
N ASP A 332 -14.92 -7.68 8.79
CA ASP A 332 -15.21 -8.77 7.88
C ASP A 332 -14.17 -9.88 8.10
N ASP A 333 -14.64 -11.11 8.18
CA ASP A 333 -13.82 -12.28 8.46
C ASP A 333 -13.46 -13.01 7.17
N TYR A 334 -12.22 -13.45 7.06
CA TYR A 334 -11.66 -14.04 5.84
C TYR A 334 -10.85 -15.29 6.17
N GLU A 335 -11.05 -16.32 5.38
CA GLU A 335 -10.19 -17.49 5.30
C GLU A 335 -9.04 -17.19 4.34
N LEU A 336 -7.81 -17.52 4.77
CA LEU A 336 -6.59 -17.30 4.00
C LEU A 336 -6.08 -18.64 3.49
N SER A 337 -5.73 -18.68 2.22
CA SER A 337 -5.12 -19.84 1.59
C SER A 337 -3.94 -19.41 0.73
N LYS A 338 -3.16 -20.39 0.26
CA LYS A 338 -2.10 -20.15 -0.73
C LYS A 338 -2.65 -19.56 -2.05
N ASP A 339 -3.92 -19.83 -2.36
CA ASP A 339 -4.56 -19.48 -3.62
C ASP A 339 -5.32 -18.14 -3.54
N GLY A 340 -5.35 -17.51 -2.36
CA GLY A 340 -5.97 -16.21 -2.13
C GLY A 340 -6.78 -16.14 -0.83
N ILE A 341 -7.58 -15.07 -0.73
CA ILE A 341 -8.45 -14.79 0.42
C ILE A 341 -9.91 -15.12 0.07
N LYS A 342 -10.68 -15.57 1.05
CA LYS A 342 -12.10 -15.88 0.89
C LYS A 342 -12.89 -15.28 2.05
N LEU A 343 -13.88 -14.43 1.75
CA LEU A 343 -14.79 -13.87 2.75
C LEU A 343 -15.65 -14.99 3.35
N ILE A 344 -15.71 -15.08 4.67
CA ILE A 344 -16.48 -16.11 5.41
C ILE A 344 -17.60 -15.52 6.25
N ASP A 345 -17.44 -14.30 6.76
CA ASP A 345 -18.51 -13.59 7.49
C ASP A 345 -18.36 -12.07 7.36
N LYS A 346 -19.48 -11.35 7.41
CA LYS A 346 -19.51 -9.88 7.37
C LYS A 346 -19.62 -9.31 8.77
N GLY A 347 -18.80 -8.31 9.08
CA GLY A 347 -18.87 -7.61 10.35
C GLY A 347 -20.17 -6.78 10.52
N LYS A 348 -20.44 -6.31 11.73
CA LYS A 348 -21.71 -5.63 12.10
C LYS A 348 -21.93 -4.30 11.41
N SER A 349 -22.90 -4.15 10.49
CA SER A 349 -23.29 -2.91 9.78
C SER A 349 -22.77 -1.58 10.36
N PHE A 350 -21.83 -0.92 9.68
CA PHE A 350 -21.34 0.42 10.04
C PHE A 350 -22.35 1.42 9.51
N PHE A 351 -22.93 2.20 10.42
CA PHE A 351 -23.90 3.23 10.08
C PHE A 351 -23.16 4.51 9.66
N VAL A 352 -23.16 4.77 8.36
CA VAL A 352 -23.06 6.16 7.89
C VAL A 352 -24.47 6.71 7.95
N ASP A 353 -24.63 7.90 8.53
CA ASP A 353 -25.92 8.58 8.60
C ASP A 353 -26.59 8.57 7.21
N SER A 354 -27.81 8.02 7.12
CA SER A 354 -28.55 7.89 5.87
C SER A 354 -28.75 9.25 5.20
N LYS A 355 -28.81 10.35 5.97
CA LYS A 355 -28.86 11.71 5.44
C LYS A 355 -27.60 12.08 4.66
N LYS A 356 -26.42 11.60 5.06
CA LYS A 356 -25.16 11.85 4.35
C LYS A 356 -25.06 11.04 3.07
N VAL A 357 -25.46 9.76 3.13
CA VAL A 357 -25.54 8.91 1.94
C VAL A 357 -26.54 9.48 0.95
N HIS A 358 -27.72 9.91 1.40
CA HIS A 358 -28.72 10.56 0.55
C HIS A 358 -28.26 11.92 0.05
N ALA A 359 -27.56 12.73 0.84
CA ALA A 359 -26.98 13.99 0.37
C ALA A 359 -26.00 13.74 -0.79
N TYR A 360 -25.12 12.75 -0.64
CA TYR A 360 -24.22 12.33 -1.71
C TYR A 360 -25.00 11.79 -2.93
N GLN A 361 -25.89 10.82 -2.73
CA GLN A 361 -26.64 10.16 -3.81
C GLN A 361 -27.52 11.17 -4.55
N ASN A 362 -28.14 12.13 -3.88
CA ASN A 362 -28.89 13.20 -4.51
C ASN A 362 -27.99 14.13 -5.33
N THR A 363 -26.76 14.43 -4.87
CA THR A 363 -25.78 15.19 -5.69
C THR A 363 -25.24 14.41 -6.89
N TYR A 364 -25.23 13.07 -6.81
CA TYR A 364 -24.81 12.19 -7.92
C TYR A 364 -25.96 11.93 -8.92
N GLN A 365 -27.18 11.70 -8.41
CA GLN A 365 -28.41 11.41 -9.18
C GLN A 365 -29.09 12.64 -9.76
N GLN A 366 -28.74 13.86 -9.33
CA GLN A 366 -29.17 15.10 -10.00
C GLN A 366 -28.68 15.21 -11.46
N ASN A 367 -27.98 14.22 -11.99
CA ASN A 367 -27.49 14.18 -13.38
C ASN A 367 -27.92 12.94 -14.20
N GLU A 368 -29.01 12.25 -13.85
CA GLU A 368 -29.65 11.33 -14.82
C GLU A 368 -30.90 11.89 -15.49
N ASN A 369 -31.38 13.07 -15.08
CA ASN A 369 -32.46 13.79 -15.77
C ASN A 369 -32.22 15.31 -15.71
N LEU A 370 -31.41 15.84 -16.62
CA LEU A 370 -31.49 17.26 -16.95
C LEU A 370 -32.61 17.46 -17.98
N PRO A 371 -33.60 18.35 -17.72
CA PRO A 371 -34.60 18.71 -18.70
C PRO A 371 -33.93 19.36 -19.91
N GLN A 372 -34.27 18.88 -21.10
CA GLN A 372 -33.82 19.50 -22.34
C GLN A 372 -34.43 20.91 -22.48
N LYS A 373 -33.58 21.85 -22.88
CA LYS A 373 -33.84 23.20 -23.46
C LYS A 373 -34.00 24.37 -22.49
N PHE A 374 -32.92 25.14 -22.33
CA PHE A 374 -32.74 26.42 -23.03
C PHE A 374 -31.24 26.64 -23.29
N ASP A 375 -30.84 26.67 -24.56
CA ASP A 375 -29.44 26.83 -24.94
C ASP A 375 -29.13 28.32 -25.10
N VAL A 376 -28.83 28.98 -23.97
CA VAL A 376 -28.50 30.42 -23.91
C VAL A 376 -27.29 30.72 -24.79
N LYS A 377 -26.32 29.80 -24.83
CA LYS A 377 -25.13 29.93 -25.66
C LYS A 377 -25.51 29.94 -27.14
N LYS A 378 -26.35 28.99 -27.58
CA LYS A 378 -26.84 28.97 -28.96
C LYS A 378 -27.66 30.21 -29.32
N ALA A 379 -28.52 30.71 -28.42
CA ALA A 379 -29.31 31.92 -28.68
C ALA A 379 -28.42 33.17 -28.84
N LEU A 380 -27.34 33.27 -28.07
CA LEU A 380 -26.33 34.32 -28.21
C LEU A 380 -25.48 34.11 -29.47
N ASP A 381 -25.02 32.89 -29.74
CA ASP A 381 -24.24 32.54 -30.93
C ASP A 381 -25.04 32.86 -32.21
N ASP A 382 -26.34 32.55 -32.24
CA ASP A 382 -27.25 32.87 -33.35
C ASP A 382 -27.42 34.40 -33.50
N PHE A 383 -27.55 35.13 -32.40
CA PHE A 383 -27.65 36.60 -32.42
C PHE A 383 -26.37 37.26 -32.95
N PHE A 384 -25.20 36.86 -32.46
CA PHE A 384 -23.92 37.42 -32.91
C PHE A 384 -23.61 37.02 -34.36
N SER A 385 -23.93 35.78 -34.75
CA SER A 385 -23.77 35.32 -36.14
C SER A 385 -24.69 36.06 -37.12
N LYS A 386 -25.91 36.40 -36.70
CA LYS A 386 -26.89 37.09 -37.55
C LYS A 386 -26.58 38.58 -37.75
N ASN A 387 -26.05 39.25 -36.73
CA ASN A 387 -25.82 40.70 -36.77
C ASN A 387 -24.39 41.09 -37.17
N LEU A 388 -23.47 40.11 -37.31
CA LEU A 388 -22.13 40.24 -37.91
C LEU A 388 -21.33 41.47 -37.39
N PHE A 389 -21.17 41.56 -36.07
CA PHE A 389 -20.33 42.59 -35.47
C PHE A 389 -18.84 42.28 -35.66
N ASP A 390 -18.04 43.30 -35.95
CA ASP A 390 -16.58 43.19 -36.06
C ASP A 390 -15.93 43.12 -34.67
N ILE A 391 -16.08 41.96 -34.03
CA ILE A 391 -15.52 41.66 -32.70
C ILE A 391 -14.35 40.70 -32.89
N PRO A 392 -13.13 41.04 -32.41
CA PRO A 392 -11.97 40.17 -32.53
C PRO A 392 -12.21 38.78 -31.94
N ILE A 393 -11.75 37.74 -32.65
CA ILE A 393 -11.85 36.34 -32.22
C ILE A 393 -11.12 36.16 -30.88
N GLY A 394 -11.79 35.52 -29.92
CA GLY A 394 -11.25 35.31 -28.56
C GLY A 394 -11.57 36.43 -27.56
N THR A 395 -12.33 37.45 -27.95
CA THR A 395 -12.83 38.47 -27.01
C THR A 395 -13.80 37.84 -26.01
N ASN A 396 -13.50 37.94 -24.71
CA ASN A 396 -14.37 37.48 -23.65
C ASN A 396 -15.49 38.51 -23.40
N LEU A 397 -16.73 38.13 -23.72
CA LEU A 397 -17.91 38.98 -23.51
C LEU A 397 -18.66 38.55 -22.24
N ASN A 398 -19.02 39.52 -21.41
CA ASN A 398 -19.89 39.31 -20.26
C ASN A 398 -21.23 40.01 -20.51
N ILE A 399 -22.36 39.35 -20.26
CA ILE A 399 -23.68 39.90 -20.55
C ILE A 399 -24.49 40.03 -19.28
N LEU A 400 -24.68 41.24 -18.75
CA LEU A 400 -25.51 41.47 -17.58
C LEU A 400 -26.96 41.70 -17.98
N TYR A 401 -27.93 41.12 -17.27
CA TYR A 401 -29.34 41.48 -17.41
C TYR A 401 -29.81 42.31 -16.21
N GLU A 402 -30.36 43.50 -16.48
CA GLU A 402 -31.04 44.33 -15.48
C GLU A 402 -32.56 44.24 -15.65
N LYS A 403 -33.23 43.71 -14.63
CA LYS A 403 -34.69 43.49 -14.63
C LYS A 403 -35.50 44.79 -14.76
N ILE A 404 -34.96 45.91 -14.29
CA ILE A 404 -35.54 47.26 -14.42
C ILE A 404 -34.37 48.17 -14.80
N PRO A 405 -34.26 48.65 -16.05
CA PRO A 405 -35.33 48.85 -17.03
C PRO A 405 -35.61 47.71 -18.04
N ASN A 406 -35.28 46.44 -17.73
CA ASN A 406 -35.41 45.27 -18.62
C ASN A 406 -34.47 45.37 -19.83
N GLN A 407 -33.16 45.39 -19.54
CA GLN A 407 -32.10 45.57 -20.54
C GLN A 407 -30.94 44.60 -20.31
N LEU A 408 -30.25 44.28 -21.40
CA LEU A 408 -29.01 43.50 -21.45
C LEU A 408 -27.82 44.43 -21.70
N PHE A 409 -26.76 44.26 -20.94
CA PHE A 409 -25.52 45.00 -21.09
C PHE A 409 -24.38 44.04 -21.43
N VAL A 410 -23.76 44.24 -22.58
CA VAL A 410 -22.61 43.46 -23.06
C VAL A 410 -21.34 44.24 -22.77
N TYR A 411 -20.46 43.63 -21.99
CA TYR A 411 -19.16 44.14 -21.59
C TYR A 411 -18.04 43.29 -22.18
N GLY A 412 -16.83 43.85 -22.27
CA GLY A 412 -15.63 43.15 -22.75
C GLY A 412 -15.15 43.57 -24.14
N ILE A 413 -15.93 44.37 -24.88
CA ILE A 413 -15.53 44.96 -26.16
C ILE A 413 -14.79 46.27 -25.90
N GLN A 414 -13.51 46.36 -26.28
CA GLN A 414 -12.69 47.55 -26.04
C GLN A 414 -13.03 48.72 -26.97
N ASN A 415 -13.53 48.46 -28.18
CA ASN A 415 -13.96 49.51 -29.10
C ASN A 415 -15.33 50.06 -28.67
N SER A 416 -15.38 51.33 -28.25
CA SER A 416 -16.58 51.97 -27.71
C SER A 416 -17.74 52.05 -28.70
N VAL A 417 -17.46 52.28 -29.99
CA VAL A 417 -18.49 52.36 -31.04
C VAL A 417 -19.11 50.98 -31.29
N ILE A 418 -18.29 49.93 -31.40
CA ILE A 418 -18.78 48.55 -31.57
C ILE A 418 -19.53 48.08 -30.32
N SER A 419 -19.03 48.43 -29.13
CA SER A 419 -19.70 48.14 -27.86
C SER A 419 -21.09 48.76 -27.79
N GLU A 420 -21.23 50.04 -28.17
CA GLU A 420 -22.52 50.73 -28.21
C GLU A 420 -23.47 50.12 -29.25
N MET A 421 -22.96 49.76 -30.43
CA MET A 421 -23.73 49.07 -31.47
C MET A 421 -24.27 47.71 -31.02
N VAL A 422 -23.44 46.91 -30.35
CA VAL A 422 -23.81 45.59 -29.80
C VAL A 422 -24.86 45.74 -28.71
N ASN A 423 -24.63 46.64 -27.74
CA ASN A 423 -25.56 46.93 -26.65
C ASN A 423 -26.91 47.45 -27.15
N THR A 424 -26.91 48.31 -28.17
CA THR A 424 -28.15 48.81 -28.77
C THR A 424 -28.91 47.72 -29.52
N SER A 425 -28.19 46.82 -30.21
CA SER A 425 -28.81 45.78 -31.04
C SER A 425 -29.36 44.62 -30.20
N ILE A 426 -28.65 44.21 -29.15
CA ILE A 426 -29.09 43.10 -28.29
C ILE A 426 -30.36 43.47 -27.51
N ASN A 427 -30.51 44.74 -27.13
CA ASN A 427 -31.71 45.26 -26.48
C ASN A 427 -32.91 45.44 -27.41
N LYS A 428 -32.74 45.29 -28.73
CA LYS A 428 -33.85 45.22 -29.69
C LYS A 428 -34.34 43.80 -29.89
N ASP A 429 -33.57 42.79 -29.48
CA ASP A 429 -33.95 41.38 -29.57
C ASP A 429 -34.87 40.99 -28.40
N LYS A 430 -36.18 41.04 -28.67
CA LYS A 430 -37.22 40.70 -27.70
C LYS A 430 -37.15 39.22 -27.25
N GLY A 431 -36.61 38.33 -28.08
CA GLY A 431 -36.46 36.92 -27.75
C GLY A 431 -35.40 36.72 -26.67
N LEU A 432 -34.24 37.35 -26.85
CA LEU A 432 -33.18 37.36 -25.84
C LEU A 432 -33.62 38.07 -24.56
N LEU A 433 -34.26 39.25 -24.65
CA LEU A 433 -34.75 39.94 -23.45
C LEU A 433 -35.76 39.11 -22.66
N ASN A 434 -36.70 38.44 -23.33
CA ASN A 434 -37.67 37.57 -22.65
C ASN A 434 -37.00 36.34 -22.04
N LEU A 435 -36.04 35.71 -22.74
CA LEU A 435 -35.25 34.59 -22.23
C LEU A 435 -34.51 34.98 -20.94
N PHE A 436 -33.77 36.10 -20.95
CA PHE A 436 -33.05 36.57 -19.77
C PHE A 436 -33.98 37.07 -18.66
N SER A 437 -35.13 37.64 -19.00
CA SER A 437 -36.17 37.98 -18.01
C SER A 437 -36.71 36.74 -17.29
N GLN A 438 -37.04 35.68 -18.03
CA GLN A 438 -37.48 34.41 -17.47
C GLN A 438 -36.39 33.79 -16.58
N LEU A 439 -35.13 33.77 -17.04
CA LEU A 439 -33.99 33.31 -16.24
C LEU A 439 -33.83 34.13 -14.95
N SER A 440 -34.07 35.44 -14.99
CA SER A 440 -33.98 36.31 -13.79
C SER A 440 -35.09 36.07 -12.77
N THR A 441 -36.21 35.47 -13.18
CA THR A 441 -37.33 35.12 -12.29
C THR A 441 -37.18 33.75 -11.65
N MET A 442 -36.35 32.90 -12.24
CA MET A 442 -35.85 31.70 -11.56
C MET A 442 -34.85 32.18 -10.52
N ASN A 443 -35.05 31.87 -9.24
CA ASN A 443 -34.15 32.27 -8.15
C ASN A 443 -32.77 31.60 -8.32
N PHE A 444 -31.95 32.20 -9.19
CA PHE A 444 -30.52 31.97 -9.32
C PHE A 444 -29.85 33.34 -9.21
N SER A 445 -29.20 33.59 -8.07
CA SER A 445 -28.20 34.65 -8.01
C SER A 445 -26.99 34.20 -8.82
N VAL A 446 -26.85 34.70 -10.05
CA VAL A 446 -25.65 34.53 -10.87
C VAL A 446 -25.10 35.92 -11.19
N LYS A 447 -23.83 36.15 -10.84
CA LYS A 447 -22.99 37.13 -11.54
C LYS A 447 -22.64 36.53 -12.89
N ILE A 448 -23.00 37.24 -13.95
CA ILE A 448 -22.61 36.94 -15.33
C ILE A 448 -21.21 37.50 -15.58
#